data_AF-A0A0D0AK93-F1
#
_entry.id   AF-A0A0D0AK93-F1
#
_cell.length_a   1.000
_cell.length_b   1.000
_cell.length_c   1.000
_cell.angle_alpha   90.00
_cell.angle_beta   90.00
_cell.angle_gamma   90.00
#
_symmetry.space_group_name_H-M   'P 1'
#
loop_
_entity.id
_entity.type
_entity.pdbx_description
1 polymer ?
#
loop_
_entity_poly.entity_id
_entity_poly.type
_entity_poly.pdbx_seq_one_letter_code
_entity_poly.pdbx_strand_id
1 'polypeptide(L)'
;MPFTIPLGLRFPSCSSIARQQAEFRALFTISTRPVSESGTILQLFELTSRSHNSLLAAIRMPGTLRDPSVLSQSEHLLKDMIVSHFMEEHRLMAEHQSEVHNALQAILAHLSEDTTVKTPTESDPATSPTATSTTAVDVNEEGPIPLQKGNADSDTPEEPSASPANIASSPFQISSITARLETLLATFQFPAELDFSPALETADVFALTYTPANSPVLTQAHALSLLFADLDNVPSFGSDVVRNARRAAVIRVDQALQKLDEGVEERRGRARAKKADPVTVPVDQPAHPNDGEPLEDVDHFRESSRCRIPPSTTPVTPPKPKVLIMVLRTIQFENFVRAGY
;
A
#
# COMPACT_ATOMS: atom_id res chain seq x y z
N MET A 1 39.27 39.08 -3.25
CA MET A 1 39.07 38.70 -4.67
C MET A 1 37.61 38.29 -4.84
N PRO A 2 36.73 39.10 -5.45
CA PRO A 2 35.34 38.70 -5.68
C PRO A 2 35.24 37.74 -6.87
N PHE A 3 34.54 36.63 -6.68
CA PHE A 3 34.24 35.64 -7.72
C PHE A 3 33.05 36.09 -8.56
N THR A 4 33.28 36.29 -9.86
CA THR A 4 32.25 36.53 -10.88
C THR A 4 31.86 35.19 -11.51
N ILE A 5 30.60 34.78 -11.37
CA ILE A 5 30.06 33.58 -12.01
C ILE A 5 29.43 33.98 -13.36
N PRO A 6 29.79 33.36 -14.50
CA PRO A 6 29.19 33.65 -15.78
C PRO A 6 27.84 32.94 -15.94
N LEU A 7 26.76 33.72 -16.01
CA LEU A 7 25.41 33.23 -16.35
C LEU A 7 25.32 33.07 -17.87
N GLY A 8 25.44 31.81 -18.34
CA GLY A 8 25.40 31.47 -19.77
C GLY A 8 24.60 30.20 -20.08
N LEU A 9 23.52 29.90 -19.34
CA LEU A 9 22.65 28.77 -19.65
C LEU A 9 21.49 29.22 -20.55
N ARG A 10 21.58 28.81 -21.81
CA ARG A 10 20.58 29.03 -22.87
C ARG A 10 19.48 27.98 -22.69
N PHE A 11 18.30 28.40 -22.24
CA PHE A 11 17.13 27.53 -22.10
C PHE A 11 16.62 27.07 -23.49
N PRO A 12 16.22 25.79 -23.64
CA PRO A 12 15.61 25.31 -24.88
C PRO A 12 14.23 25.95 -25.09
N SER A 13 13.98 26.38 -26.32
CA SER A 13 12.73 27.00 -26.76
C SER A 13 11.53 26.07 -26.55
N CYS A 14 10.43 26.61 -25.99
CA CYS A 14 9.17 25.91 -25.71
C CYS A 14 8.54 25.21 -26.94
N SER A 15 8.96 25.55 -28.16
CA SER A 15 8.49 24.91 -29.39
C SER A 15 9.00 23.47 -29.60
N SER A 16 10.06 23.03 -28.90
CA SER A 16 10.59 21.66 -29.05
C SER A 16 9.82 20.62 -28.24
N ILE A 17 9.23 21.01 -27.12
CA ILE A 17 8.54 20.11 -26.19
C ILE A 17 7.17 19.67 -26.75
N ALA A 18 6.48 20.58 -27.44
CA ALA A 18 5.17 20.28 -28.03
C ALA A 18 5.25 19.25 -29.17
N ARG A 19 6.37 19.22 -29.92
CA ARG A 19 6.56 18.27 -31.03
C ARG A 19 6.90 16.86 -30.54
N GLN A 20 7.71 16.73 -29.48
CA GLN A 20 8.01 15.43 -28.86
C GLN A 20 6.79 14.80 -28.15
N GLN A 21 5.91 15.61 -27.55
CA GLN A 21 4.67 15.08 -26.95
C GLN A 21 3.64 14.56 -27.97
N ALA A 22 3.64 15.11 -29.19
CA ALA A 22 2.73 14.67 -30.24
C ALA A 22 3.13 13.29 -30.83
N GLU A 23 4.43 13.04 -30.99
CA GLU A 23 4.93 11.75 -31.50
C GLU A 23 4.78 10.62 -30.47
N PHE A 24 4.93 10.92 -29.17
CA PHE A 24 4.72 9.92 -28.12
C PHE A 24 3.26 9.45 -28.00
N ARG A 25 2.28 10.34 -28.30
CA ARG A 25 0.85 9.98 -28.33
C ARG A 25 0.48 9.13 -29.55
N ALA A 26 1.16 9.29 -30.68
CA ALA A 26 0.90 8.50 -31.87
C ALA A 26 1.34 7.03 -31.70
N LEU A 27 2.42 6.78 -30.96
CA LEU A 27 2.91 5.41 -30.70
C LEU A 27 2.09 4.67 -29.63
N PHE A 28 1.49 5.38 -28.67
CA PHE A 28 0.65 4.75 -27.62
C PHE A 28 -0.73 4.30 -28.13
N THR A 29 -1.17 4.76 -29.30
CA THR A 29 -2.51 4.45 -29.84
C THR A 29 -2.54 3.13 -30.65
N ILE A 30 -1.38 2.52 -30.94
CA ILE A 30 -1.32 1.31 -31.78
C ILE A 30 -1.37 0.01 -30.95
N SER A 31 -1.21 0.06 -29.62
CA SER A 31 -1.09 -1.13 -28.77
C SER A 31 -2.11 -1.21 -27.63
N THR A 32 -3.39 -1.01 -27.94
CA THR A 32 -4.49 -1.48 -27.08
C THR A 32 -5.53 -2.16 -27.95
N ARG A 33 -5.22 -3.37 -28.43
CA ARG A 33 -6.26 -4.31 -28.82
C ARG A 33 -6.93 -4.82 -27.55
N PRO A 34 -8.26 -4.72 -27.41
CA PRO A 34 -8.96 -5.30 -26.27
C PRO A 34 -8.89 -6.83 -26.40
N VAL A 35 -8.07 -7.46 -25.55
CA VAL A 35 -8.16 -8.91 -25.34
C VAL A 35 -9.43 -9.13 -24.53
N SER A 36 -10.47 -9.60 -25.22
CA SER A 36 -11.75 -10.02 -24.66
C SER A 36 -11.58 -11.33 -23.88
N GLU A 37 -10.90 -11.29 -22.73
CA GLU A 37 -10.76 -12.42 -21.79
C GLU A 37 -11.40 -12.14 -20.43
N SER A 38 -12.13 -11.03 -20.27
CA SER A 38 -12.84 -10.73 -19.01
C SER A 38 -14.07 -11.63 -18.73
N GLY A 39 -14.39 -12.57 -19.63
CA GLY A 39 -15.51 -13.50 -19.48
C GLY A 39 -15.23 -14.67 -18.54
N THR A 40 -13.98 -15.11 -18.40
CA THR A 40 -13.63 -16.32 -17.61
C THR A 40 -13.44 -16.03 -16.12
N ILE A 41 -12.94 -14.85 -15.76
CA ILE A 41 -12.69 -14.49 -14.34
C ILE A 41 -14.01 -14.35 -13.55
N LEU A 42 -15.05 -13.76 -14.17
CA LEU A 42 -16.37 -13.65 -13.52
C LEU A 42 -17.09 -15.00 -13.42
N GLN A 43 -16.90 -15.91 -14.39
CA GLN A 43 -17.47 -17.27 -14.30
C GLN A 43 -16.82 -18.12 -13.21
N LEU A 44 -15.50 -18.00 -13.02
CA LEU A 44 -14.79 -18.65 -11.92
C LEU A 44 -15.31 -18.17 -10.56
N PHE A 45 -15.53 -16.86 -10.37
CA PHE A 45 -16.06 -16.31 -9.12
C PHE A 45 -17.50 -16.79 -8.81
N GLU A 46 -18.34 -16.93 -9.84
CA GLU A 46 -19.72 -17.43 -9.68
C GLU A 46 -19.75 -18.94 -9.33
N LEU A 47 -18.85 -19.74 -9.90
CA LEU A 47 -18.71 -21.16 -9.60
C LEU A 47 -18.25 -21.40 -8.15
N THR A 48 -17.26 -20.64 -7.67
CA THR A 48 -16.78 -20.75 -6.28
C THR A 48 -17.85 -20.31 -5.28
N SER A 49 -18.66 -19.30 -5.63
CA SER A 49 -19.76 -18.80 -4.79
C SER A 49 -20.92 -19.81 -4.67
N ARG A 50 -21.23 -20.55 -5.74
CA ARG A 50 -22.27 -21.61 -5.70
C ARG A 50 -21.85 -22.80 -4.84
N SER A 51 -20.57 -23.19 -4.88
CA SER A 51 -20.02 -24.25 -4.03
C SER A 51 -20.11 -23.89 -2.54
N HIS A 52 -19.69 -22.68 -2.16
CA HIS A 52 -19.75 -22.22 -0.77
C HIS A 52 -21.18 -22.14 -0.21
N ASN A 53 -22.14 -21.66 -1.01
CA ASN A 53 -23.53 -21.57 -0.58
C ASN A 53 -24.21 -22.94 -0.43
N SER A 54 -23.84 -23.93 -1.26
CA SER A 54 -24.31 -25.32 -1.12
C SER A 54 -23.79 -25.97 0.16
N LEU A 55 -22.52 -25.73 0.50
CA LEU A 55 -21.89 -26.27 1.71
C LEU A 55 -22.47 -25.66 2.99
N LEU A 56 -22.77 -24.35 2.99
CA LEU A 56 -23.46 -23.68 4.09
C LEU A 56 -24.92 -24.16 4.25
N ALA A 57 -25.61 -24.49 3.16
CA ALA A 57 -26.95 -25.05 3.23
C ALA A 57 -26.97 -26.45 3.88
N ALA A 58 -25.94 -27.27 3.66
CA ALA A 58 -25.79 -28.58 4.27
C ALA A 58 -25.52 -28.52 5.80
N ILE A 59 -24.95 -27.42 6.31
CA ILE A 59 -24.66 -27.24 7.73
C ILE A 59 -25.91 -26.78 8.51
N ARG A 60 -26.94 -26.24 7.84
CA ARG A 60 -28.12 -25.64 8.47
C ARG A 60 -29.33 -26.58 8.61
N MET A 61 -29.11 -27.86 8.87
CA MET A 61 -30.20 -28.79 9.21
C MET A 61 -30.33 -28.90 10.74
N PRO A 62 -31.39 -28.35 11.36
CA PRO A 62 -31.59 -28.44 12.80
C PRO A 62 -32.15 -29.82 13.19
N GLY A 63 -31.49 -30.52 14.11
CA GLY A 63 -32.16 -31.57 14.89
C GLY A 63 -31.46 -32.92 15.06
N THR A 64 -30.28 -33.16 14.47
CA THR A 64 -29.57 -34.43 14.68
C THR A 64 -28.45 -34.27 15.71
N LEU A 65 -28.53 -35.07 16.78
CA LEU A 65 -27.51 -35.20 17.83
C LEU A 65 -26.17 -35.52 17.17
N ARG A 66 -25.27 -34.53 17.12
CA ARG A 66 -24.08 -34.54 16.26
C ARG A 66 -22.90 -35.10 17.04
N ASP A 67 -22.45 -36.27 16.64
CA ASP A 67 -21.27 -36.94 17.19
C ASP A 67 -20.01 -36.07 16.91
N PRO A 68 -19.27 -35.59 17.94
CA PRO A 68 -18.18 -34.61 17.78
C PRO A 68 -17.04 -35.11 16.87
N SER A 69 -16.88 -36.42 16.74
CA SER A 69 -15.87 -37.04 15.88
C SER A 69 -16.07 -36.75 14.38
N VAL A 70 -17.31 -36.57 13.92
CA VAL A 70 -17.61 -36.30 12.50
C VAL A 70 -17.26 -34.85 12.12
N LEU A 71 -17.35 -33.93 13.08
CA LEU A 71 -17.10 -32.50 12.85
C LEU A 71 -15.60 -32.23 12.65
N SER A 72 -14.75 -32.89 13.45
CA SER A 72 -13.29 -32.78 13.31
C SER A 72 -12.78 -33.26 11.95
N GLN A 73 -13.42 -34.28 11.35
CA GLN A 73 -13.01 -34.82 10.06
C GLN A 73 -13.39 -33.88 8.91
N SER A 74 -14.57 -33.24 9.00
CA SER A 74 -14.99 -32.22 8.02
C SER A 74 -14.13 -30.95 8.05
N GLU A 75 -13.65 -30.55 9.23
CA GLU A 75 -12.74 -29.41 9.35
C GLU A 75 -11.36 -29.68 8.72
N HIS A 76 -10.82 -30.89 8.88
CA HIS A 76 -9.54 -31.25 8.27
C HIS A 76 -9.64 -31.26 6.74
N LEU A 77 -10.70 -31.86 6.20
CA LEU A 77 -10.99 -31.87 4.76
C LEU A 77 -11.15 -30.46 4.19
N LEU A 78 -11.82 -29.56 4.92
CA LEU A 78 -11.97 -28.17 4.49
C LEU A 78 -10.63 -27.42 4.50
N LYS A 79 -9.80 -27.63 5.53
CA LYS A 79 -8.45 -27.05 5.61
C LYS A 79 -7.56 -27.54 4.47
N ASP A 80 -7.56 -28.84 4.19
CA ASP A 80 -6.78 -29.41 3.09
C ASP A 80 -7.22 -28.85 1.73
N MET A 81 -8.53 -28.69 1.52
CA MET A 81 -9.06 -28.10 0.30
C MET A 81 -8.65 -26.63 0.13
N ILE A 82 -8.68 -25.83 1.21
CA ILE A 82 -8.26 -24.42 1.18
C ILE A 82 -6.75 -24.32 0.90
N VAL A 83 -5.93 -25.12 1.57
CA VAL A 83 -4.47 -25.14 1.36
C VAL A 83 -4.13 -25.59 -0.07
N SER A 84 -4.81 -26.62 -0.58
CA SER A 84 -4.64 -27.08 -1.96
C SER A 84 -4.99 -26.00 -2.97
N HIS A 85 -6.10 -25.28 -2.77
CA HIS A 85 -6.49 -24.18 -3.67
C HIS A 85 -5.45 -23.05 -3.66
N PHE A 86 -4.94 -22.68 -2.48
CA PHE A 86 -3.93 -21.63 -2.35
C PHE A 86 -2.60 -22.04 -3.02
N MET A 87 -2.20 -23.31 -2.89
CA MET A 87 -1.00 -23.84 -3.54
C MET A 87 -1.15 -23.88 -5.07
N GLU A 88 -2.33 -24.25 -5.58
CA GLU A 88 -2.61 -24.27 -7.02
C GLU A 88 -2.59 -22.85 -7.62
N GLU A 89 -3.18 -21.88 -6.92
CA GLU A 89 -3.16 -20.47 -7.31
C GLU A 89 -1.73 -19.91 -7.35
N HIS A 90 -0.89 -20.25 -6.37
CA HIS A 90 0.53 -19.91 -6.38
C HIS A 90 1.28 -20.56 -7.53
N ARG A 91 0.99 -21.82 -7.87
CA ARG A 91 1.60 -22.51 -9.01
C ARG A 91 1.25 -21.79 -10.32
N LEU A 92 -0.01 -21.42 -10.50
CA LEU A 92 -0.49 -20.68 -11.68
C LEU A 92 0.18 -19.30 -11.81
N MET A 93 0.32 -18.56 -10.70
CA MET A 93 1.04 -17.28 -10.74
C MET A 93 2.52 -17.43 -11.07
N ALA A 94 3.17 -18.49 -10.57
CA ALA A 94 4.56 -18.78 -10.89
C ALA A 94 4.75 -19.16 -12.38
N GLU A 95 3.85 -19.95 -12.95
CA GLU A 95 3.84 -20.28 -14.38
C GLU A 95 3.65 -19.01 -15.23
N HIS A 96 2.68 -18.16 -14.89
CA HIS A 96 2.45 -16.91 -15.60
C HIS A 96 3.66 -15.96 -15.56
N GLN A 97 4.32 -15.84 -14.40
CA GLN A 97 5.55 -15.05 -14.30
C GLN A 97 6.68 -15.62 -15.17
N SER A 98 6.80 -16.94 -15.23
CA SER A 98 7.77 -17.62 -16.09
C SER A 98 7.49 -17.35 -17.58
N GLU A 99 6.22 -17.39 -18.00
CA GLU A 99 5.83 -17.06 -19.37
C GLU A 99 6.18 -15.62 -19.75
N VAL A 100 5.90 -14.65 -18.87
CA VAL A 100 6.26 -13.24 -19.09
C VAL A 100 7.77 -13.08 -19.20
N HIS A 101 8.54 -13.75 -18.34
CA HIS A 101 10.00 -13.71 -18.39
C HIS A 101 10.55 -14.31 -19.69
N ASN A 102 10.03 -15.47 -20.10
CA ASN A 102 10.41 -16.13 -21.36
C ASN A 102 10.08 -15.26 -22.58
N ALA A 103 8.92 -14.59 -22.58
CA ALA A 103 8.52 -13.68 -23.65
C ALA A 103 9.46 -12.46 -23.75
N LEU A 104 9.81 -11.85 -22.62
CA LEU A 104 10.77 -10.74 -22.59
C LEU A 104 12.16 -11.18 -23.07
N GLN A 105 12.60 -12.37 -22.66
CA GLN A 105 13.89 -12.91 -23.07
C GLN A 105 13.94 -13.22 -24.58
N ALA A 106 12.84 -13.73 -25.16
CA ALA A 106 12.71 -13.93 -26.60
C ALA A 106 12.81 -12.61 -27.39
N ILE A 107 12.15 -11.54 -26.90
CA ILE A 107 12.23 -10.21 -27.53
C ILE A 107 13.66 -9.67 -27.49
N LEU A 108 14.35 -9.79 -26.35
CA LEU A 108 15.74 -9.36 -26.22
C LEU A 108 16.69 -10.15 -27.13
N ALA A 109 16.46 -11.46 -27.29
CA ALA A 109 17.24 -12.29 -28.22
C ALA A 109 17.08 -11.82 -29.67
N HIS A 110 15.84 -11.55 -30.11
CA HIS A 110 15.56 -11.04 -31.46
C HIS A 110 16.21 -9.68 -31.74
N LEU A 111 16.21 -8.77 -30.75
CA LEU A 111 16.87 -7.46 -30.89
C LEU A 111 18.40 -7.55 -30.95
N SER A 112 18.98 -8.62 -30.42
CA SER A 112 20.43 -8.84 -30.42
C SER A 112 20.93 -9.36 -31.77
N GLU A 113 20.12 -10.16 -32.47
CA GLU A 113 20.51 -10.87 -33.69
C GLU A 113 20.50 -9.96 -34.94
N ASP A 114 19.71 -8.88 -34.93
CA ASP A 114 19.55 -7.93 -36.05
C ASP A 114 20.73 -6.96 -36.25
N THR A 115 21.82 -7.10 -35.47
CA THR A 115 23.03 -6.27 -35.60
C THR A 115 24.12 -6.87 -36.49
N THR A 116 23.90 -8.04 -37.08
CA THR A 116 24.82 -8.63 -38.07
C THR A 116 24.60 -8.03 -39.46
N VAL A 117 24.89 -6.72 -39.59
CA VAL A 117 25.07 -6.05 -40.88
C VAL A 117 26.21 -6.76 -41.62
N LYS A 118 25.86 -7.55 -42.64
CA LYS A 118 26.77 -7.97 -43.70
C LYS A 118 27.30 -6.72 -44.39
N THR A 119 28.45 -6.23 -43.95
CA THR A 119 29.31 -5.30 -44.68
C THR A 119 29.77 -5.96 -45.98
N PRO A 120 29.51 -5.35 -47.16
CA PRO A 120 30.25 -5.70 -48.37
C PRO A 120 31.68 -5.18 -48.23
N THR A 121 32.62 -6.13 -48.34
CA THR A 121 34.02 -5.93 -48.68
C THR A 121 34.20 -4.77 -49.67
N GLU A 122 35.07 -3.80 -49.35
CA GLU A 122 36.21 -3.36 -50.20
C GLU A 122 36.98 -2.17 -49.58
N SER A 123 38.31 -2.24 -49.71
CA SER A 123 39.36 -1.20 -49.55
C SER A 123 40.00 -0.90 -48.18
N ASP A 124 41.21 -1.47 -48.04
CA ASP A 124 42.42 -1.07 -47.29
C ASP A 124 42.82 0.43 -47.37
N PRO A 125 43.96 0.89 -46.76
CA PRO A 125 44.48 0.67 -45.41
C PRO A 125 44.94 1.99 -44.72
N ALA A 126 45.42 1.84 -43.47
CA ALA A 126 46.29 2.75 -42.71
C ALA A 126 45.67 4.04 -42.10
N THR A 127 45.73 4.17 -40.77
CA THR A 127 46.76 4.96 -40.04
C THR A 127 46.41 4.98 -38.52
N SER A 128 47.36 4.55 -37.68
CA SER A 128 47.39 4.66 -36.20
C SER A 128 47.50 6.13 -35.74
N PRO A 129 47.07 6.52 -34.51
CA PRO A 129 47.93 6.36 -33.32
C PRO A 129 47.24 6.15 -31.96
N THR A 130 47.88 5.27 -31.16
CA THR A 130 48.40 5.52 -29.80
C THR A 130 47.49 6.17 -28.75
N ALA A 131 46.99 5.34 -27.82
CA ALA A 131 46.59 5.77 -26.49
C ALA A 131 47.75 5.54 -25.50
N THR A 132 48.09 6.57 -24.73
CA THR A 132 48.91 6.47 -23.53
C THR A 132 48.27 7.35 -22.47
N SER A 133 47.74 6.73 -21.42
CA SER A 133 47.59 7.42 -20.13
C SER A 133 47.57 6.40 -19.01
N THR A 134 48.78 6.04 -18.59
CA THR A 134 49.09 5.40 -17.32
C THR A 134 49.10 6.50 -16.26
N THR A 135 48.27 6.39 -15.22
CA THR A 135 48.46 7.19 -14.00
C THR A 135 48.53 6.23 -12.83
N ALA A 136 49.76 5.92 -12.44
CA ALA A 136 50.08 5.32 -11.16
C ALA A 136 49.97 6.40 -10.09
N VAL A 137 49.20 6.16 -9.03
CA VAL A 137 49.31 6.91 -7.78
C VAL A 137 49.85 5.98 -6.72
N ASP A 138 51.12 6.24 -6.52
CA ASP A 138 52.02 6.05 -5.39
C ASP A 138 51.46 5.54 -4.05
N VAL A 139 52.27 4.64 -3.50
CA VAL A 139 52.24 3.98 -2.22
C VAL A 139 52.71 4.97 -1.15
N ASN A 140 52.08 4.98 0.03
CA ASN A 140 52.76 5.48 1.22
C ASN A 140 52.56 4.55 2.41
N GLU A 141 53.71 4.27 3.02
CA GLU A 141 54.04 3.42 4.18
C GLU A 141 53.08 3.61 5.36
N GLU A 142 52.60 2.56 6.03
CA GLU A 142 53.33 1.63 6.90
C GLU A 142 53.84 2.28 8.19
N GLY A 143 53.14 2.00 9.30
CA GLY A 143 53.60 2.25 10.66
C GLY A 143 52.66 1.65 11.72
N PRO A 144 53.15 0.97 12.77
CA PRO A 144 52.57 -0.32 13.20
C PRO A 144 52.20 -0.40 14.68
N ILE A 145 51.03 -0.93 15.05
CA ILE A 145 50.80 -1.46 16.42
C ILE A 145 49.68 -2.54 16.44
N PRO A 146 49.61 -3.43 17.46
CA PRO A 146 49.95 -4.84 17.32
C PRO A 146 48.81 -5.83 17.65
N LEU A 147 49.04 -7.08 17.22
CA LEU A 147 48.47 -8.34 17.69
C LEU A 147 47.46 -8.28 18.87
N GLN A 148 46.20 -8.61 18.58
CA GLN A 148 45.41 -9.45 19.48
C GLN A 148 44.93 -10.70 18.74
N LYS A 149 45.67 -11.77 19.03
CA LYS A 149 45.44 -13.16 18.68
C LYS A 149 44.33 -13.69 19.59
N GLY A 150 43.08 -13.66 19.10
CA GLY A 150 41.95 -14.39 19.65
C GLY A 150 41.41 -15.32 18.56
N ASN A 151 41.80 -16.59 18.61
CA ASN A 151 41.21 -17.64 17.79
C ASN A 151 39.74 -17.79 18.17
N ALA A 152 38.85 -17.28 17.32
CA ALA A 152 37.50 -17.77 17.19
C ALA A 152 37.28 -18.02 15.70
N ASP A 153 37.18 -19.30 15.32
CA ASP A 153 36.52 -19.74 14.10
C ASP A 153 35.09 -19.20 14.13
N SER A 154 34.91 -17.94 13.74
CA SER A 154 33.63 -17.40 13.35
C SER A 154 33.54 -17.57 11.85
N ASP A 155 32.87 -18.65 11.44
CA ASP A 155 32.12 -18.75 10.19
C ASP A 155 31.27 -17.48 10.04
N THR A 156 31.90 -16.40 9.59
CA THR A 156 31.27 -15.14 9.26
C THR A 156 30.72 -15.37 7.87
N PRO A 157 29.39 -15.42 7.69
CA PRO A 157 28.82 -15.58 6.36
C PRO A 157 29.36 -14.44 5.51
N GLU A 158 30.17 -14.76 4.49
CA GLU A 158 30.67 -13.77 3.54
C GLU A 158 29.46 -13.02 2.99
N GLU A 159 29.33 -11.75 3.40
CA GLU A 159 28.28 -10.87 2.92
C GLU A 159 28.47 -10.77 1.40
N PRO A 160 27.45 -11.12 0.59
CA PRO A 160 27.62 -11.21 -0.85
C PRO A 160 28.06 -9.85 -1.38
N SER A 161 29.31 -9.79 -1.84
CA SER A 161 29.93 -8.59 -2.40
C SER A 161 28.99 -7.94 -3.41
N ALA A 162 28.41 -6.81 -3.01
CA ALA A 162 27.37 -6.13 -3.77
C ALA A 162 27.90 -5.70 -5.15
N SER A 163 27.37 -6.31 -6.22
CA SER A 163 27.66 -5.85 -7.58
C SER A 163 27.21 -4.40 -7.74
N PRO A 164 28.00 -3.51 -8.37
CA PRO A 164 27.66 -2.10 -8.57
C PRO A 164 26.32 -1.90 -9.30
N ALA A 165 25.90 -2.88 -10.12
CA ALA A 165 24.59 -2.86 -10.79
C ALA A 165 23.42 -2.93 -9.79
N ASN A 166 23.57 -3.69 -8.70
CA ASN A 166 22.51 -3.86 -7.69
C ASN A 166 22.31 -2.57 -6.88
N ILE A 167 23.40 -1.86 -6.57
CA ILE A 167 23.38 -0.58 -5.84
C ILE A 167 22.61 0.49 -6.62
N ALA A 168 22.75 0.51 -7.95
CA ALA A 168 22.02 1.43 -8.82
C ALA A 168 20.52 1.10 -8.96
N SER A 169 20.12 -0.17 -8.74
CA SER A 169 18.73 -0.63 -8.85
C SER A 169 17.88 -0.23 -7.65
N SER A 170 18.41 -0.30 -6.42
CA SER A 170 17.68 0.03 -5.19
C SER A 170 17.00 1.42 -5.18
N PRO A 171 17.65 2.54 -5.56
CA PRO A 171 16.98 3.84 -5.58
C PRO A 171 15.85 3.92 -6.61
N PHE A 172 16.00 3.23 -7.75
CA PHE A 172 14.95 3.14 -8.76
C PHE A 172 13.73 2.37 -8.23
N GLN A 173 13.95 1.25 -7.52
CA GLN A 173 12.86 0.50 -6.87
C GLN A 173 12.09 1.36 -5.86
N ILE A 174 12.79 2.12 -5.00
CA ILE A 174 12.15 3.03 -4.04
C ILE A 174 11.33 4.09 -4.77
N SER A 175 11.85 4.65 -5.87
CA SER A 175 11.12 5.64 -6.67
C SER A 175 9.84 5.06 -7.29
N SER A 176 9.91 3.81 -7.79
CA SER A 176 8.78 3.08 -8.32
C SER A 176 7.72 2.78 -7.26
N ILE A 177 8.13 2.34 -6.06
CA ILE A 177 7.24 2.15 -4.91
C ILE A 177 6.55 3.47 -4.54
N THR A 178 7.31 4.57 -4.49
CA THR A 178 6.76 5.89 -4.17
C THR A 178 5.74 6.34 -5.22
N ALA A 179 5.99 6.10 -6.51
CA ALA A 179 5.02 6.40 -7.57
C ALA A 179 3.72 5.56 -7.45
N ARG A 180 3.84 4.27 -7.07
CA ARG A 180 2.68 3.42 -6.76
C ARG A 180 1.88 3.96 -5.57
N LEU A 181 2.54 4.42 -4.51
CA LEU A 181 1.89 5.08 -3.38
C LEU A 181 1.08 6.30 -3.83
N GLU A 182 1.68 7.22 -4.57
CA GLU A 182 0.99 8.44 -5.05
C GLU A 182 -0.23 8.10 -5.91
N THR A 183 -0.12 7.06 -6.75
CA THR A 183 -1.25 6.57 -7.55
C THR A 183 -2.37 6.02 -6.68
N LEU A 184 -2.05 5.15 -5.70
CA LEU A 184 -3.03 4.61 -4.75
C LEU A 184 -3.77 5.71 -4.00
N LEU A 185 -3.04 6.75 -3.56
CA LEU A 185 -3.63 7.89 -2.86
C LEU A 185 -4.53 8.73 -3.78
N ALA A 186 -4.13 8.94 -5.03
CA ALA A 186 -4.91 9.71 -6.00
C ALA A 186 -6.19 8.98 -6.43
N THR A 187 -6.17 7.66 -6.53
CA THR A 187 -7.34 6.86 -6.95
C THR A 187 -8.32 6.58 -5.82
N PHE A 188 -7.87 6.69 -4.56
CA PHE A 188 -8.67 6.31 -3.42
C PHE A 188 -9.80 7.32 -3.17
N GLN A 189 -11.03 6.80 -3.10
CA GLN A 189 -12.20 7.55 -2.66
C GLN A 189 -12.75 6.92 -1.39
N PHE A 190 -12.89 7.74 -0.35
CA PHE A 190 -13.38 7.27 0.93
C PHE A 190 -14.91 7.09 0.87
N PRO A 191 -15.47 5.91 1.18
CA PRO A 191 -16.92 5.69 1.24
C PRO A 191 -17.66 6.69 2.14
N ALA A 192 -18.89 7.07 1.74
CA ALA A 192 -19.71 7.99 2.53
C ALA A 192 -20.15 7.36 3.87
N GLU A 193 -20.49 6.07 3.83
CA GLU A 193 -20.93 5.28 4.97
C GLU A 193 -20.01 4.07 5.15
N LEU A 194 -19.75 3.70 6.40
CA LEU A 194 -19.00 2.50 6.75
C LEU A 194 -19.84 1.64 7.67
N ASP A 195 -19.79 0.35 7.42
CA ASP A 195 -20.45 -0.65 8.26
C ASP A 195 -19.49 -1.04 9.40
N PHE A 196 -19.96 -0.91 10.62
CA PHE A 196 -19.20 -1.31 11.80
C PHE A 196 -19.91 -2.48 12.46
N SER A 197 -19.15 -3.52 12.80
CA SER A 197 -19.69 -4.64 13.56
C SER A 197 -20.10 -4.11 14.94
N PRO A 198 -21.31 -4.39 15.45
CA PRO A 198 -21.64 -4.08 16.83
C PRO A 198 -20.64 -4.84 17.71
N ALA A 199 -19.69 -4.13 18.30
CA ALA A 199 -18.69 -4.74 19.16
C ALA A 199 -19.41 -5.51 20.27
N LEU A 200 -18.98 -6.75 20.52
CA LEU A 200 -19.22 -7.44 21.79
C LEU A 200 -18.85 -6.46 22.91
N GLU A 201 -19.76 -6.27 23.87
CA GLU A 201 -19.81 -5.18 24.86
C GLU A 201 -18.53 -4.91 25.67
N THR A 202 -17.49 -5.74 25.50
CA THR A 202 -16.30 -5.79 26.35
C THR A 202 -15.02 -5.27 25.72
N ALA A 203 -14.99 -4.89 24.44
CA ALA A 203 -13.81 -4.25 23.85
C ALA A 203 -14.20 -3.11 22.92
N ASP A 204 -13.67 -1.90 23.17
CA ASP A 204 -13.90 -0.65 22.42
C ASP A 204 -13.36 -0.70 20.96
N VAL A 205 -13.16 -1.90 20.41
CA VAL A 205 -12.65 -2.19 19.07
C VAL A 205 -13.81 -2.56 18.17
N PHE A 206 -14.50 -1.55 17.65
CA PHE A 206 -15.45 -1.74 16.54
C PHE A 206 -14.64 -2.04 15.27
N ALA A 207 -14.40 -3.31 14.99
CA ALA A 207 -13.76 -3.73 13.75
C ALA A 207 -14.64 -3.39 12.54
N LEU A 208 -14.02 -2.95 11.44
CA LEU A 208 -14.70 -2.85 10.15
C LEU A 208 -15.21 -4.24 9.75
N THR A 209 -16.47 -4.33 9.34
CA THR A 209 -17.01 -5.58 8.78
C THR A 209 -16.47 -5.80 7.37
N TYR A 210 -16.34 -7.07 6.97
CA TYR A 210 -16.02 -7.45 5.59
C TYR A 210 -17.26 -7.34 4.69
N THR A 211 -17.81 -6.12 4.55
CA THR A 211 -18.94 -5.83 3.65
C THR A 211 -18.44 -5.17 2.36
N PRO A 212 -19.18 -5.27 1.24
CA PRO A 212 -18.82 -4.60 -0.01
C PRO A 212 -18.66 -3.08 0.13
N ALA A 213 -19.44 -2.44 1.02
CA ALA A 213 -19.33 -1.00 1.31
C ALA A 213 -17.96 -0.61 1.91
N ASN A 214 -17.39 -1.50 2.73
CA ASN A 214 -16.09 -1.31 3.37
C ASN A 214 -14.90 -1.74 2.49
N SER A 215 -15.17 -2.42 1.37
CA SER A 215 -14.15 -2.98 0.48
C SER A 215 -13.09 -1.97 0.04
N PRO A 216 -13.42 -0.72 -0.36
CA PRO A 216 -12.41 0.27 -0.76
C PRO A 216 -11.41 0.59 0.35
N VAL A 217 -11.86 0.71 1.60
CA VAL A 217 -11.00 1.00 2.76
C VAL A 217 -10.09 -0.19 3.06
N LEU A 218 -10.65 -1.40 3.09
CA LEU A 218 -9.90 -2.63 3.34
C LEU A 218 -8.85 -2.88 2.25
N THR A 219 -9.22 -2.69 0.99
CA THR A 219 -8.31 -2.83 -0.16
C THR A 219 -7.18 -1.81 -0.08
N GLN A 220 -7.48 -0.54 0.26
CA GLN A 220 -6.46 0.49 0.43
C GLN A 220 -5.49 0.16 1.57
N ALA A 221 -6.01 -0.27 2.73
CA ALA A 221 -5.18 -0.65 3.88
C ALA A 221 -4.24 -1.83 3.54
N HIS A 222 -4.77 -2.84 2.84
CA HIS A 222 -3.99 -3.98 2.37
C HIS A 222 -2.91 -3.56 1.37
N ALA A 223 -3.26 -2.73 0.37
CA ALA A 223 -2.31 -2.23 -0.61
C ALA A 223 -1.17 -1.41 0.03
N LEU A 224 -1.47 -0.57 1.01
CA LEU A 224 -0.45 0.18 1.77
C LEU A 224 0.46 -0.76 2.58
N SER A 225 -0.09 -1.84 3.13
CA SER A 225 0.70 -2.86 3.84
C SER A 225 1.66 -3.61 2.92
N LEU A 226 1.24 -3.91 1.68
CA LEU A 226 2.12 -4.50 0.67
C LEU A 226 3.26 -3.55 0.30
N LEU A 227 2.99 -2.24 0.17
CA LEU A 227 4.06 -1.27 -0.10
C LEU A 227 5.10 -1.19 1.03
N PHE A 228 4.71 -1.41 2.29
CA PHE A 228 5.68 -1.53 3.38
C PHE A 228 6.59 -2.75 3.22
N ALA A 229 6.00 -3.92 2.96
CA ALA A 229 6.76 -5.14 2.73
C ALA A 229 7.74 -4.98 1.54
N ASP A 230 7.27 -4.36 0.44
CA ASP A 230 8.12 -4.05 -0.72
C ASP A 230 9.28 -3.11 -0.36
N LEU A 231 9.05 -2.08 0.48
CA LEU A 231 10.10 -1.17 0.93
C LEU A 231 11.14 -1.86 1.81
N ASP A 232 10.70 -2.72 2.72
CA ASP A 232 11.58 -3.45 3.64
C ASP A 232 12.47 -4.45 2.89
N ASN A 233 11.95 -5.02 1.80
CA ASN A 233 12.69 -5.93 0.94
C ASN A 233 13.77 -5.23 0.08
N VAL A 234 13.80 -3.90 -0.01
CA VAL A 234 14.83 -3.20 -0.81
C VAL A 234 16.19 -3.24 -0.08
N PRO A 235 17.21 -3.90 -0.63
CA PRO A 235 18.54 -3.95 -0.02
C PRO A 235 19.24 -2.60 -0.15
N SER A 236 19.90 -2.16 0.93
CA SER A 236 20.62 -0.89 0.95
C SER A 236 22.10 -0.98 0.55
N PHE A 237 22.70 -2.18 0.66
CA PHE A 237 24.13 -2.43 0.38
C PHE A 237 25.07 -1.40 1.05
N GLY A 238 24.73 -0.98 2.28
CA GLY A 238 25.50 0.03 3.02
C GLY A 238 25.36 1.48 2.53
N SER A 239 24.55 1.75 1.50
CA SER A 239 24.35 3.11 0.98
C SER A 239 23.40 3.93 1.85
N ASP A 240 23.92 4.99 2.48
CA ASP A 240 23.12 5.91 3.30
C ASP A 240 22.02 6.63 2.51
N VAL A 241 22.27 6.91 1.22
CA VAL A 241 21.28 7.55 0.35
C VAL A 241 20.06 6.65 0.19
N VAL A 242 20.27 5.34 0.00
CA VAL A 242 19.18 4.35 -0.12
C VAL A 242 18.46 4.19 1.21
N ARG A 243 19.18 4.11 2.34
CA ARG A 243 18.57 4.04 3.68
C ARG A 243 17.70 5.26 3.99
N ASN A 244 18.18 6.45 3.64
CA ASN A 244 17.44 7.71 3.83
C ASN A 244 16.20 7.78 2.93
N ALA A 245 16.33 7.41 1.65
CA ALA A 245 15.22 7.37 0.72
C ALA A 245 14.13 6.37 1.18
N ARG A 246 14.53 5.18 1.62
CA ARG A 246 13.63 4.16 2.17
C ARG A 246 12.90 4.69 3.41
N ARG A 247 13.62 5.29 4.37
CA ARG A 247 13.01 5.90 5.57
C ARG A 247 11.99 6.98 5.20
N ALA A 248 12.31 7.84 4.24
CA ALA A 248 11.38 8.88 3.79
C ALA A 248 10.12 8.29 3.16
N ALA A 249 10.25 7.23 2.34
CA ALA A 249 9.11 6.53 1.76
C ALA A 249 8.24 5.85 2.83
N VAL A 250 8.86 5.13 3.77
CA VAL A 250 8.19 4.49 4.93
C VAL A 250 7.36 5.50 5.71
N ILE A 251 7.92 6.69 6.03
CA ILE A 251 7.19 7.76 6.73
C ILE A 251 5.96 8.21 5.94
N ARG A 252 6.05 8.33 4.60
CA ARG A 252 4.91 8.71 3.77
C ARG A 252 3.81 7.65 3.77
N VAL A 253 4.16 6.36 3.68
CA VAL A 253 3.19 5.26 3.76
C VAL A 253 2.53 5.24 5.15
N ASP A 254 3.29 5.48 6.23
CA ASP A 254 2.76 5.55 7.58
C ASP A 254 1.76 6.71 7.75
N GLN A 255 2.09 7.89 7.22
CA GLN A 255 1.18 9.04 7.19
C GLN A 255 -0.10 8.75 6.41
N ALA A 256 -0.02 7.97 5.32
CA ALA A 256 -1.17 7.56 4.55
C ALA A 256 -2.09 6.61 5.35
N LEU A 257 -1.52 5.60 6.04
CA LEU A 257 -2.29 4.73 6.93
C LEU A 257 -2.94 5.52 8.07
N GLN A 258 -2.21 6.46 8.67
CA GLN A 258 -2.76 7.31 9.72
C GLN A 258 -3.98 8.11 9.23
N LYS A 259 -3.92 8.71 8.03
CA LYS A 259 -5.06 9.43 7.45
C LYS A 259 -6.26 8.52 7.18
N LEU A 260 -5.99 7.28 6.76
CA LEU A 260 -7.03 6.28 6.54
C LEU A 260 -7.73 5.94 7.86
N ASP A 261 -6.97 5.69 8.93
CA ASP A 261 -7.49 5.42 10.26
C ASP A 261 -8.28 6.61 10.84
N GLU A 262 -7.77 7.84 10.68
CA GLU A 262 -8.48 9.05 11.08
C GLU A 262 -9.85 9.17 10.38
N GLY A 263 -9.90 8.87 9.07
CA GLY A 263 -11.15 8.87 8.31
C GLY A 263 -12.14 7.77 8.74
N VAL A 264 -11.63 6.61 9.19
CA VAL A 264 -12.45 5.53 9.77
C VAL A 264 -13.03 5.95 11.12
N GLU A 265 -12.19 6.48 12.02
CA GLU A 265 -12.61 6.91 13.35
C GLU A 265 -13.62 8.07 13.30
N GLU A 266 -13.43 9.02 12.37
CA GLU A 266 -14.37 10.11 12.16
C GLU A 266 -15.78 9.60 11.81
N ARG A 267 -15.88 8.62 10.88
CA ARG A 267 -17.15 7.99 10.49
C ARG A 267 -17.74 7.15 11.59
N ARG A 268 -16.90 6.46 12.35
CA ARG A 268 -17.33 5.74 13.55
C ARG A 268 -17.95 6.70 14.56
N GLY A 269 -17.31 7.86 14.79
CA GLY A 269 -17.84 8.93 15.65
C GLY A 269 -19.22 9.42 15.19
N ARG A 270 -19.40 9.67 13.88
CA ARG A 270 -20.70 10.03 13.29
C ARG A 270 -21.75 8.93 13.48
N ALA A 271 -21.40 7.67 13.27
CA ALA A 271 -22.31 6.54 13.45
C ALA A 271 -22.74 6.38 14.93
N ARG A 272 -21.84 6.67 15.87
CA ARG A 272 -22.17 6.70 17.31
C ARG A 272 -23.11 7.86 17.66
N ALA A 273 -22.86 9.06 17.13
CA ALA A 273 -23.72 10.23 17.36
C ALA A 273 -25.15 10.00 16.85
N LYS A 274 -25.32 9.43 15.64
CA LYS A 274 -26.63 9.10 15.07
C LYS A 274 -27.44 8.11 15.94
N LYS A 275 -26.78 7.24 16.71
CA LYS A 275 -27.45 6.29 17.63
C LYS A 275 -27.81 6.92 18.98
N ALA A 276 -27.10 7.97 19.38
CA ALA A 276 -27.27 8.63 20.68
C ALA A 276 -28.41 9.65 20.71
N ASP A 277 -28.92 10.06 19.55
CA ASP A 277 -30.21 10.74 19.41
C ASP A 277 -31.28 9.71 18.99
N PRO A 278 -31.73 8.80 19.88
CA PRO A 278 -32.96 8.08 19.63
C PRO A 278 -34.04 9.15 19.68
N VAL A 279 -34.49 9.53 18.47
CA VAL A 279 -35.74 10.20 18.17
C VAL A 279 -36.64 10.14 19.39
N THR A 280 -36.77 11.28 20.08
CA THR A 280 -37.86 11.50 21.01
C THR A 280 -39.11 11.31 20.17
N VAL A 281 -39.62 10.07 20.16
CA VAL A 281 -40.87 9.74 19.51
C VAL A 281 -41.84 10.77 20.07
N PRO A 282 -42.45 11.64 19.23
CA PRO A 282 -43.53 12.48 19.68
C PRO A 282 -44.52 11.52 20.32
N VAL A 283 -44.57 11.55 21.65
CA VAL A 283 -45.57 10.83 22.41
C VAL A 283 -46.87 11.39 21.86
N ASP A 284 -47.57 10.60 21.06
CA ASP A 284 -48.94 10.87 20.65
C ASP A 284 -49.72 11.08 21.93
N GLN A 285 -49.84 12.36 22.30
CA GLN A 285 -50.58 12.81 23.44
C GLN A 285 -52.04 12.62 23.04
N PRO A 286 -52.78 11.69 23.66
CA PRO A 286 -54.17 11.45 23.31
C PRO A 286 -54.92 12.77 23.49
N ALA A 287 -55.63 13.17 22.43
CA ALA A 287 -56.44 14.37 22.34
C ALA A 287 -57.28 14.55 23.61
N HIS A 288 -56.98 15.60 24.37
CA HIS A 288 -57.91 16.12 25.37
C HIS A 288 -58.71 17.24 24.70
N PRO A 289 -60.02 17.04 24.45
CA PRO A 289 -60.90 18.14 24.11
C PRO A 289 -61.18 18.90 25.41
N ASN A 290 -60.74 20.16 25.48
CA ASN A 290 -61.28 21.09 26.44
C ASN A 290 -61.53 22.41 25.75
N ASP A 291 -62.80 22.62 25.44
CA ASP A 291 -63.42 23.87 25.10
C ASP A 291 -63.28 24.86 26.27
N GLY A 292 -62.95 26.13 25.99
CA GLY A 292 -63.15 27.23 26.94
C GLY A 292 -62.08 28.32 26.97
N GLU A 293 -62.28 29.35 26.15
CA GLU A 293 -61.75 30.74 26.25
C GLU A 293 -61.94 31.41 27.64
N PRO A 294 -61.51 32.68 27.92
CA PRO A 294 -60.74 33.67 27.12
C PRO A 294 -59.59 34.41 27.88
N LEU A 295 -58.81 35.18 27.10
CA LEU A 295 -58.12 36.45 27.40
C LEU A 295 -57.94 36.89 28.86
N GLU A 296 -56.69 37.12 29.27
CA GLU A 296 -56.29 38.37 29.93
C GLU A 296 -54.88 38.82 29.49
N ASP A 297 -54.84 40.08 29.06
CA ASP A 297 -53.65 40.92 28.83
C ASP A 297 -52.78 41.00 30.07
N VAL A 298 -51.48 40.73 29.95
CA VAL A 298 -50.45 41.32 30.82
C VAL A 298 -49.23 41.68 29.99
N ASP A 299 -49.24 42.91 29.49
CA ASP A 299 -48.05 43.70 29.26
C ASP A 299 -47.24 43.79 30.56
N HIS A 300 -45.99 43.32 30.59
CA HIS A 300 -44.87 44.07 31.19
C HIS A 300 -43.52 43.35 31.13
N PHE A 301 -42.51 44.16 30.84
CA PHE A 301 -41.11 44.05 31.28
C PHE A 301 -40.15 43.26 30.39
N ARG A 302 -39.55 43.91 29.38
CA ARG A 302 -38.33 44.76 29.50
C ARG A 302 -37.06 43.96 29.79
N GLU A 303 -36.33 43.70 28.72
CA GLU A 303 -34.89 43.98 28.58
C GLU A 303 -33.94 43.35 29.61
N SER A 304 -33.38 42.20 29.24
CA SER A 304 -32.02 41.83 29.61
C SER A 304 -31.41 40.89 28.59
N SER A 305 -30.90 41.51 27.53
CA SER A 305 -29.90 40.95 26.62
C SER A 305 -28.63 40.63 27.40
N ARG A 306 -28.59 39.47 28.05
CA ARG A 306 -27.34 38.81 28.44
C ARG A 306 -27.30 37.46 27.75
N CYS A 307 -26.64 37.46 26.59
CA CYS A 307 -26.05 36.26 26.00
C CYS A 307 -25.12 35.61 27.04
N ARG A 308 -25.67 34.75 27.90
CA ARG A 308 -24.89 33.70 28.55
C ARG A 308 -24.62 32.67 27.47
N ILE A 309 -23.50 32.85 26.78
CA ILE A 309 -22.82 31.76 26.09
C ILE A 309 -22.60 30.69 27.18
N PRO A 310 -23.21 29.50 27.10
CA PRO A 310 -22.87 28.43 28.03
C PRO A 310 -21.38 28.13 27.84
N PRO A 311 -20.61 27.88 28.92
CA PRO A 311 -19.23 27.46 28.76
C PRO A 311 -19.24 26.22 27.89
N SER A 312 -18.67 26.35 26.69
CA SER A 312 -18.34 25.25 25.81
C SER A 312 -17.30 24.41 26.56
N THR A 313 -17.79 23.50 27.41
CA THR A 313 -17.03 22.37 27.89
C THR A 313 -16.88 21.44 26.69
N THR A 314 -15.92 21.75 25.82
CA THR A 314 -15.36 20.74 24.95
C THR A 314 -14.74 19.70 25.88
N PRO A 315 -15.23 18.45 25.91
CA PRO A 315 -14.54 17.40 26.62
C PRO A 315 -13.17 17.27 25.95
N VAL A 316 -12.11 17.58 26.71
CA VAL A 316 -10.75 17.22 26.35
C VAL A 316 -10.69 15.70 26.40
N THR A 317 -11.06 15.09 25.28
CA THR A 317 -11.01 13.64 25.11
C THR A 317 -9.52 13.26 25.13
N PRO A 318 -9.08 12.40 26.06
CA PRO A 318 -7.70 11.94 26.06
C PRO A 318 -7.39 11.26 24.71
N PRO A 319 -6.17 11.40 24.18
CA PRO A 319 -5.79 10.73 22.94
C PRO A 319 -5.96 9.22 23.14
N LYS A 320 -6.96 8.64 22.48
CA LYS A 320 -7.20 7.20 22.53
C LYS A 320 -6.00 6.47 21.93
N PRO A 321 -5.50 5.39 22.56
CA PRO A 321 -4.42 4.60 22.00
C PRO A 321 -4.84 4.05 20.64
N LYS A 322 -3.98 4.19 19.63
CA LYS A 322 -4.18 3.69 18.27
C LYS A 322 -4.04 2.15 18.27
N VAL A 323 -5.08 1.43 18.71
CA VAL A 323 -5.03 -0.03 18.95
C VAL A 323 -4.88 -0.84 17.66
N LEU A 324 -5.50 -0.40 16.56
CA LEU A 324 -5.41 -1.13 15.28
C LEU A 324 -3.99 -1.12 14.71
N ILE A 325 -3.28 -0.01 14.92
CA ILE A 325 -1.88 0.15 14.55
C ILE A 325 -0.97 -0.71 15.44
N MET A 326 -1.27 -0.91 16.73
CA MET A 326 -0.39 -1.70 17.60
C MET A 326 -0.32 -3.17 17.19
N VAL A 327 -1.42 -3.80 16.77
CA VAL A 327 -1.37 -5.23 16.41
C VAL A 327 -0.55 -5.47 15.14
N LEU A 328 -0.70 -4.63 14.11
CA LEU A 328 0.09 -4.74 12.89
C LEU A 328 1.54 -4.22 13.06
N ARG A 329 1.76 -3.17 13.87
CA ARG A 329 3.11 -2.67 14.17
C ARG A 329 3.92 -3.58 15.09
N THR A 330 3.31 -4.31 16.02
CA THR A 330 4.07 -5.20 16.93
C THR A 330 4.72 -6.34 16.14
N ILE A 331 4.03 -6.87 15.12
CA ILE A 331 4.57 -7.93 14.26
C ILE A 331 5.72 -7.40 13.37
N GLN A 332 5.64 -6.15 12.90
CA GLN A 332 6.67 -5.56 12.04
C GLN A 332 7.89 -5.01 12.81
N PHE A 333 7.68 -4.45 14.01
CA PHE A 333 8.77 -3.88 14.81
C PHE A 333 9.69 -4.95 15.39
N GLU A 334 9.18 -6.14 15.74
CA GLU A 334 10.04 -7.27 16.13
C GLU A 334 10.96 -7.71 14.98
N ASN A 335 10.50 -7.66 13.73
CA ASN A 335 11.35 -7.97 12.58
C ASN A 335 12.44 -6.92 12.35
N PHE A 336 12.14 -5.64 12.63
CA PHE A 336 13.12 -4.56 12.55
C PHE A 336 14.26 -4.72 13.59
N VAL A 337 13.92 -5.02 14.85
CA VAL A 337 14.91 -5.23 15.92
C VAL A 337 15.72 -6.52 15.70
N ARG A 338 15.09 -7.56 15.14
CA ARG A 338 15.75 -8.85 14.90
C ARG A 338 16.71 -8.84 13.69
N ALA A 339 16.54 -7.89 12.77
CA ALA A 339 17.42 -7.69 11.62
C ALA A 339 18.71 -6.90 11.93
N GLY A 340 18.94 -6.50 13.19
CA GLY A 340 20.21 -5.88 13.60
C GLY A 340 20.44 -4.47 13.06
N TYR A 341 19.37 -3.71 12.82
CA TYR A 341 19.43 -2.29 12.39
C TYR A 341 19.32 -1.29 13.54
#